data_AF-A0A1D1W6C7-F1
#
_entry.id   AF-A0A1D1W6C7-F1
#
_cell.length_a   1.000
_cell.length_b   1.000
_cell.length_c   1.000
_cell.angle_alpha   90.00
_cell.angle_beta   90.00
_cell.angle_gamma   90.00
#
_symmetry.space_group_name_H-M   'P 1'
#
loop_
_entity.id
_entity.type
_entity.pdbx_description
1 polymer ?
#
loop_
_entity_poly.entity_id
_entity_poly.type
_entity_poly.pdbx_seq_one_letter_code
_entity_poly.pdbx_strand_id
1 'polypeptide(L)'
;MPEEPPYRIEHHSTSDDSSAYRSVDEVKYWDKEDNPIARFRRYITQKGYWNDEKETQWKDQAKKQVMQAFQRAEHKKKPSPEELFNDVYDELPWHLQKQRKEMMDFVRSNPEHYPLKEHAKMGAA
;
A
#
# COMPACT_ATOMS: atom_id res chain seq x y z
N MET A 1 -21.63 -9.52 -21.35
CA MET A 1 -21.38 -8.99 -19.99
C MET A 1 -21.92 -7.57 -19.98
N PRO A 2 -22.67 -7.10 -18.98
CA PRO A 2 -23.00 -5.70 -18.93
C PRO A 2 -21.72 -4.92 -18.60
N GLU A 3 -21.33 -4.04 -19.52
CA GLU A 3 -20.18 -3.15 -19.41
C GLU A 3 -20.54 -1.97 -18.49
N GLU A 4 -20.60 -2.20 -17.18
CA GLU A 4 -20.65 -1.11 -16.21
C GLU A 4 -19.25 -0.90 -15.59
N PRO A 5 -18.41 -0.04 -16.18
CA PRO A 5 -17.08 0.23 -15.63
C PRO A 5 -17.19 1.12 -14.36
N PRO A 6 -16.40 0.84 -13.32
CA PRO A 6 -16.33 1.71 -12.15
C PRO A 6 -15.63 3.03 -12.47
N TYR A 7 -15.94 4.08 -11.70
CA TYR A 7 -15.28 5.39 -11.81
C TYR A 7 -14.19 5.58 -10.74
N ARG A 8 -13.00 6.04 -11.15
CA ARG A 8 -11.90 6.38 -10.24
C ARG A 8 -12.03 7.83 -9.77
N ILE A 9 -12.59 8.03 -8.57
CA ILE A 9 -12.77 9.35 -7.95
C ILE A 9 -11.44 10.07 -7.78
N GLU A 10 -10.47 9.39 -7.17
CA GLU A 10 -9.14 9.95 -6.88
C GLU A 10 -8.24 10.10 -8.11
N HIS A 11 -7.09 10.75 -7.92
CA HIS A 11 -6.01 10.82 -8.89
C HIS A 11 -5.51 9.43 -9.31
N HIS A 12 -4.78 9.35 -10.42
CA HIS A 12 -4.23 8.08 -10.89
C HIS A 12 -3.25 7.47 -9.90
N SER A 13 -2.43 8.30 -9.27
CA SER A 13 -1.45 7.94 -8.26
C SER A 13 -1.05 9.19 -7.47
N THR A 14 -0.16 9.04 -6.48
CA THR A 14 0.44 10.16 -5.75
C THR A 14 1.30 11.09 -6.62
N SER A 15 1.64 10.67 -7.85
CA SER A 15 2.44 11.44 -8.80
C SER A 15 1.60 12.10 -9.91
N ASP A 16 0.27 11.97 -9.84
CA ASP A 16 -0.67 12.46 -10.85
C ASP A 16 -1.57 13.56 -10.27
N ASP A 17 -1.81 14.61 -11.05
CA ASP A 17 -2.86 15.59 -10.78
C ASP A 17 -3.92 15.49 -11.88
N SER A 18 -5.02 14.84 -11.53
CA SER A 18 -6.10 14.62 -12.46
C SER A 18 -6.96 15.84 -12.75
N SER A 19 -6.83 16.91 -11.96
CA SER A 19 -7.54 18.16 -12.25
C SER A 19 -7.07 18.82 -13.55
N ALA A 20 -5.86 18.46 -14.00
CA ALA A 20 -5.30 18.91 -15.27
C ALA A 20 -6.04 18.36 -16.51
N TYR A 21 -6.78 17.25 -16.38
CA TYR A 21 -7.39 16.58 -17.53
C TYR A 21 -8.80 16.02 -17.28
N ARG A 22 -9.38 16.21 -16.08
CA ARG A 22 -10.78 15.86 -15.77
C ARG A 22 -11.47 17.02 -15.08
N SER A 23 -12.77 17.18 -15.35
CA SER A 23 -13.55 18.22 -14.70
C SER A 23 -13.86 17.86 -13.25
N VAL A 24 -13.84 18.87 -12.37
CA VAL A 24 -14.22 18.70 -10.96
C VAL A 24 -15.69 18.29 -10.84
N ASP A 25 -16.56 18.73 -11.75
CA ASP A 25 -17.98 18.43 -11.72
C ASP A 25 -18.29 16.98 -12.05
N GLU A 26 -17.57 16.38 -13.01
CA GLU A 26 -17.64 14.95 -13.29
C GLU A 26 -17.25 14.12 -12.05
N VAL A 27 -16.12 14.44 -11.42
CA VAL A 27 -15.67 13.73 -10.21
C VAL A 27 -16.70 13.85 -9.08
N LYS A 28 -17.27 15.05 -8.87
CA LYS A 28 -18.31 15.28 -7.86
C LYS A 28 -19.57 14.46 -8.12
N TYR A 29 -19.98 14.32 -9.39
CA TYR A 29 -21.14 13.51 -9.74
C TYR A 29 -20.95 12.06 -9.28
N TRP A 30 -19.81 11.45 -9.62
CA TRP A 30 -19.52 10.07 -9.23
C TRP A 30 -19.29 9.89 -7.72
N ASP A 31 -18.72 10.88 -7.04
CA ASP A 31 -18.50 10.82 -5.59
C ASP A 31 -19.79 10.94 -4.77
N LYS A 32 -20.77 11.71 -5.26
CA LYS A 32 -22.00 12.02 -4.50
C LYS A 32 -23.23 11.25 -4.97
N GLU A 33 -23.47 11.23 -6.28
CA GLU A 33 -24.70 10.69 -6.85
C GLU A 33 -24.61 9.17 -7.01
N ASP A 34 -23.53 8.66 -7.61
CA ASP A 34 -23.33 7.23 -7.86
C ASP A 34 -22.14 6.63 -7.09
N ASN A 35 -22.14 6.84 -5.77
CA ASN A 35 -21.17 6.24 -4.87
C ASN A 35 -21.69 4.90 -4.31
N PRO A 36 -20.98 3.77 -4.51
CA PRO A 36 -21.47 2.45 -4.11
C PRO A 36 -21.61 2.29 -2.59
N ILE A 37 -20.76 2.95 -1.80
CA ILE A 37 -20.86 2.93 -0.33
C ILE A 37 -22.11 3.67 0.12
N ALA A 38 -22.36 4.87 -0.42
CA ALA A 38 -23.56 5.63 -0.10
C ALA A 38 -24.84 4.89 -0.54
N ARG A 39 -24.84 4.29 -1.73
CA ARG A 39 -25.95 3.50 -2.27
C ARG A 39 -26.27 2.30 -1.38
N PHE A 40 -25.24 1.53 -1.01
CA PHE A 40 -25.43 0.36 -0.15
C PHE A 40 -25.85 0.74 1.27
N ARG A 41 -25.25 1.78 1.85
CA ARG A 41 -25.64 2.34 3.16
C ARG A 41 -27.13 2.67 3.20
N ARG A 42 -27.65 3.41 2.21
CA ARG A 42 -29.09 3.73 2.12
C ARG A 42 -29.96 2.46 2.14
N TYR A 43 -29.59 1.46 1.35
CA TYR A 43 -30.31 0.18 1.29
C TYR A 43 -30.35 -0.54 2.65
N ILE A 44 -29.20 -0.73 3.29
CA ILE A 44 -29.13 -1.48 4.57
C ILE A 44 -29.73 -0.70 5.74
N THR A 45 -29.71 0.64 5.71
CA THR A 45 -30.42 1.47 6.69
C THR A 45 -31.94 1.35 6.53
N GLN A 46 -32.48 1.34 5.31
CA GLN A 46 -33.91 1.11 5.07
C GLN A 46 -34.37 -0.27 5.55
N LYS A 47 -33.47 -1.27 5.55
CA LYS A 47 -33.73 -2.61 6.09
C LYS A 47 -33.58 -2.72 7.61
N GLY A 48 -33.17 -1.64 8.30
CA GLY A 48 -32.93 -1.63 9.75
C GLY A 48 -31.63 -2.30 10.18
N TYR A 49 -30.76 -2.70 9.25
CA TYR A 49 -29.48 -3.35 9.58
C TYR A 49 -28.40 -2.35 10.01
N TRP A 50 -28.53 -1.09 9.58
CA TRP A 50 -27.52 -0.04 9.78
C TRP A 50 -28.12 1.27 10.29
N ASN A 51 -27.35 2.01 11.09
CA ASN A 51 -27.72 3.33 11.61
C ASN A 51 -26.44 4.17 11.88
N ASP A 52 -26.62 5.41 12.32
CA ASP A 52 -25.51 6.35 12.53
C ASP A 52 -24.59 5.97 13.70
N GLU A 53 -25.15 5.33 14.74
CA GLU A 53 -24.37 4.83 15.85
C GLU A 53 -23.41 3.71 15.41
N LYS A 54 -23.93 2.71 14.67
CA LYS A 54 -23.14 1.62 14.09
C LYS A 54 -22.08 2.14 13.11
N GLU A 55 -22.42 3.13 12.29
CA GLU A 55 -21.47 3.78 11.38
C GLU A 55 -20.29 4.40 12.13
N THR A 56 -20.59 5.13 13.20
CA THR A 56 -19.57 5.84 13.99
C THR A 56 -18.66 4.82 14.69
N GLN A 57 -19.25 3.84 15.36
CA GLN A 57 -18.52 2.75 16.01
C GLN A 57 -17.63 1.97 15.02
N TRP A 58 -18.17 1.66 13.83
CA TRP A 58 -17.42 0.98 12.78
C TRP A 58 -16.26 1.82 12.24
N LYS A 59 -16.47 3.11 11.97
CA LYS A 59 -15.41 4.02 11.52
C LYS A 59 -14.28 4.14 12.53
N ASP A 60 -14.60 4.26 13.80
CA ASP A 60 -13.60 4.32 14.88
C ASP A 60 -12.81 3.02 14.99
N GLN A 61 -13.50 1.88 14.90
CA GLN A 61 -12.85 0.57 14.90
C GLN A 61 -11.94 0.39 13.68
N ALA A 62 -12.42 0.71 12.48
CA ALA A 62 -11.65 0.62 11.24
C ALA A 62 -10.42 1.53 11.29
N LYS A 63 -10.57 2.77 11.74
CA LYS A 63 -9.46 3.71 11.94
C LYS A 63 -8.42 3.14 12.91
N LYS A 64 -8.86 2.58 14.03
CA LYS A 64 -7.96 1.93 15.00
C LYS A 64 -7.21 0.76 14.37
N GLN A 65 -7.87 -0.10 13.60
CA GLN A 65 -7.24 -1.22 12.92
C GLN A 65 -6.19 -0.77 11.91
N VAL A 66 -6.51 0.24 11.09
CA VAL A 66 -5.57 0.82 10.12
C VAL A 66 -4.36 1.43 10.83
N MET A 67 -4.57 2.24 11.87
CA MET A 67 -3.47 2.85 12.61
C MET A 67 -2.56 1.82 13.30
N GLN A 68 -3.15 0.76 13.86
CA GLN A 68 -2.37 -0.33 14.45
C GLN A 68 -1.56 -1.08 13.39
N ALA A 69 -2.13 -1.33 12.21
CA ALA A 69 -1.41 -1.96 11.10
C ALA A 69 -0.27 -1.06 10.60
N PHE A 70 -0.52 0.23 10.47
CA PHE A 70 0.46 1.24 10.08
C PHE A 70 1.64 1.30 11.06
N GLN A 71 1.37 1.41 12.36
CA GLN A 71 2.42 1.41 13.40
C GLN A 71 3.24 0.12 13.37
N ARG A 72 2.58 -1.05 13.23
CA ARG A 72 3.30 -2.33 13.09
C ARG A 72 4.19 -2.36 11.86
N ALA A 73 3.78 -1.74 10.75
CA ALA A 73 4.56 -1.67 9.52
C ALA A 73 5.75 -0.71 9.67
N GLU A 74 5.56 0.49 10.25
CA GLU A 74 6.63 1.47 10.46
C GLU A 74 7.75 0.98 11.39
N HIS A 75 7.40 0.17 12.40
CA HIS A 75 8.40 -0.40 13.31
C HIS A 75 9.20 -1.56 12.70
N LYS A 76 8.78 -2.10 11.54
CA LYS A 76 9.56 -3.14 10.86
C LYS A 76 10.76 -2.50 10.17
N LYS A 77 11.92 -3.11 10.39
CA LYS A 77 13.10 -2.81 9.59
C LYS A 77 12.85 -3.17 8.12
N LYS A 78 13.49 -2.43 7.22
CA LYS A 78 13.56 -2.77 5.80
C LYS A 78 14.19 -4.16 5.62
N PRO A 79 13.91 -4.90 4.54
CA PRO A 79 14.57 -6.18 4.27
C PRO A 79 16.10 -6.08 4.23
N SER A 80 16.81 -7.20 4.39
CA SER A 80 18.27 -7.22 4.20
C SER A 80 18.60 -6.75 2.78
N PRO A 81 19.68 -5.98 2.55
CA PRO A 81 20.12 -5.65 1.19
C PRO A 81 20.41 -6.89 0.31
N GLU A 82 20.68 -8.05 0.93
CA GLU A 82 20.87 -9.34 0.23
C GLU A 82 19.60 -9.80 -0.51
N GLU A 83 18.41 -9.39 -0.04
CA GLU A 83 17.13 -9.75 -0.66
C GLU A 83 16.99 -9.18 -2.08
N LEU A 84 17.82 -8.21 -2.47
CA LEU A 84 17.89 -7.71 -3.85
C LEU A 84 18.18 -8.83 -4.87
N PHE A 85 18.84 -9.91 -4.45
CA PHE A 85 19.26 -11.01 -5.33
C PHE A 85 18.34 -12.24 -5.22
N ASN A 86 17.50 -12.32 -4.19
CA ASN A 86 16.60 -13.44 -3.99
C ASN A 86 15.38 -13.32 -4.92
N ASP A 87 14.66 -14.42 -5.15
CA ASP A 87 13.44 -14.52 -5.95
C ASP A 87 13.54 -14.07 -7.44
N VAL A 88 14.76 -13.84 -7.96
CA VAL A 88 14.99 -13.58 -9.39
C VAL A 88 14.83 -14.86 -10.23
N TYR A 89 15.27 -15.99 -9.67
CA TYR A 89 15.12 -17.35 -10.19
C TYR A 89 14.75 -18.28 -9.03
N ASP A 90 14.24 -19.47 -9.35
CA ASP A 90 13.93 -20.50 -8.35
C ASP A 90 15.17 -20.88 -7.52
N GLU A 91 16.32 -21.03 -8.19
CA GLU A 91 17.62 -21.19 -7.56
C GLU A 91 18.53 -20.03 -7.91
N LEU A 92 19.24 -19.48 -6.91
CA LEU A 92 20.16 -18.35 -7.10
C LEU A 92 21.36 -18.78 -7.96
N PRO A 93 21.48 -18.35 -9.24
CA PRO A 93 22.56 -18.81 -10.10
C PRO A 93 23.92 -18.25 -9.65
N TRP A 94 25.00 -18.94 -10.02
CA TRP A 94 26.36 -18.61 -9.57
C TRP A 94 26.77 -17.14 -9.79
N HIS A 95 26.32 -16.51 -10.87
CA HIS A 95 26.68 -15.13 -11.19
C HIS A 95 25.97 -14.13 -10.26
N LEU A 96 24.73 -14.40 -9.84
CA LEU A 96 24.04 -13.60 -8.83
C LEU A 96 24.58 -13.85 -7.43
N GLN A 97 25.02 -15.08 -7.11
CA GLN A 97 25.74 -15.36 -5.87
C GLN A 97 27.03 -14.52 -5.77
N LYS A 98 27.78 -14.43 -6.88
CA LYS A 98 28.99 -13.61 -6.98
C LYS A 98 28.69 -12.11 -6.79
N GLN A 99 27.70 -11.57 -7.51
CA GLN A 99 27.31 -10.16 -7.39
C GLN A 99 26.82 -9.81 -5.99
N ARG A 100 26.01 -10.69 -5.38
CA ARG A 100 25.57 -10.55 -3.99
C ARG A 100 26.77 -10.42 -3.06
N LYS A 101 27.75 -11.33 -3.17
CA LYS A 101 28.95 -11.28 -2.35
C LYS A 101 29.74 -9.98 -2.55
N GLU A 102 29.99 -9.58 -3.80
CA GLU A 102 30.73 -8.36 -4.12
C GLU A 102 30.07 -7.10 -3.54
N MET A 103 28.74 -6.97 -3.68
CA MET A 103 27.99 -5.87 -3.10
C MET A 103 28.05 -5.90 -1.57
N MET A 104 27.90 -7.06 -0.94
CA MET A 104 27.95 -7.17 0.52
C MET A 104 29.33 -6.81 1.08
N ASP A 105 30.40 -7.26 0.45
CA ASP A 105 31.77 -6.93 0.85
C ASP A 105 32.04 -5.43 0.71
N PHE A 106 31.53 -4.80 -0.36
CA PHE A 106 31.62 -3.36 -0.57
C PHE A 106 30.87 -2.57 0.51
N VAL A 107 29.61 -2.92 0.78
CA VAL A 107 28.77 -2.25 1.78
C VAL A 107 29.36 -2.39 3.19
N ARG A 108 29.92 -3.55 3.53
CA ARG A 108 30.59 -3.78 4.83
C ARG A 108 31.87 -2.97 5.00
N SER A 109 32.58 -2.70 3.90
CA SER A 109 33.80 -1.91 3.89
C SER A 109 33.54 -0.39 3.91
N ASN A 110 32.32 0.05 3.59
CA ASN A 110 31.91 1.45 3.48
C ASN A 110 30.59 1.75 4.23
N PRO A 111 30.44 1.35 5.51
CA PRO A 111 29.14 1.37 6.21
C PRO A 111 28.58 2.79 6.43
N GLU A 112 29.44 3.81 6.48
CA GLU A 112 29.07 5.22 6.65
C GLU A 112 28.25 5.79 5.49
N HIS A 113 28.34 5.18 4.30
CA HIS A 113 27.63 5.60 3.11
C HIS A 113 26.24 4.95 2.96
N TYR A 114 25.86 4.01 3.84
CA TYR A 114 24.62 3.24 3.72
C TYR A 114 23.78 3.25 5.02
N PRO A 115 22.44 3.32 4.93
CA PRO A 115 21.54 3.35 6.09
C PRO A 115 21.34 1.97 6.74
N LEU A 116 22.41 1.25 7.06
CA LEU A 116 22.36 -0.16 7.48
C LEU A 116 21.57 -0.41 8.78
N LYS A 117 21.39 0.61 9.62
CA LYS A 117 20.60 0.50 10.87
C LYS A 117 19.12 0.26 10.60
N GLU A 118 18.60 0.77 9.47
CA GLU A 118 17.20 0.65 9.07
C GLU A 118 16.86 -0.72 8.49
N HIS A 119 17.86 -1.50 8.09
CA HIS A 119 17.69 -2.81 7.49
C HIS A 119 17.79 -3.94 8.51
N ALA A 120 17.06 -5.02 8.27
CA ALA A 120 17.20 -6.28 8.98
C ALA A 120 18.66 -6.75 8.90
N LYS A 121 19.10 -7.50 9.91
CA LYS A 121 20.47 -8.02 9.92
C LYS A 121 20.65 -8.89 8.68
N MET A 122 21.82 -8.72 8.06
CA MET A 122 22.32 -9.59 7.01
C MET A 122 22.26 -11.03 7.51
N GLY A 123 21.75 -11.95 6.69
CA GLY A 123 21.64 -13.34 7.08
C GLY A 123 23.01 -13.87 7.47
N ALA A 124 23.16 -14.34 8.71
CA ALA A 124 24.11 -15.40 8.97
C ALA A 124 23.60 -16.59 8.15
N ALA A 125 24.39 -16.98 7.15
CA ALA A 125 24.19 -18.24 6.44
C ALA A 125 24.13 -19.40 7.43
#